data_AF-A0AAI9YRD4-F1
#
_entry.id   AF-A0AAI9YRD4-F1
#
_cell.length_a   1.000
_cell.length_b   1.000
_cell.length_c   1.000
_cell.angle_alpha   90.00
_cell.angle_beta   90.00
_cell.angle_gamma   90.00
#
_symmetry.space_group_name_H-M   'P 1'
#
loop_
_entity.id
_entity.type
_entity.pdbx_description
1 polymer ?
#
loop_
_entity_poly.entity_id
_entity_poly.type
_entity_poly.pdbx_seq_one_letter_code
_entity_poly.pdbx_strand_id
1 'polypeptide(L)'
;MTNFNHERIGIIIQCLRFSRVCYEESVKYANKRRTFGKKLYEHPVIRLKLAHMARQIEASYAWLENLIFQCQKMGETEAMLKLGGAIAGLKAQSTVTFEFCAREASQIFGGLSYSRGGQGGKVERLYRDVRAYAIPGGSEEIMLDLSIRQSMRVHKALGMKL
;
A
#
# COMPACT_ATOMS: atom_id res chain seq x y z
N MET A 1 23.60 12.19 6.64
CA MET A 1 22.30 11.63 7.09
C MET A 1 22.19 10.26 6.45
N THR A 2 22.32 9.20 7.25
CA THR A 2 22.10 7.81 6.81
C THR A 2 20.69 7.71 6.25
N ASN A 3 20.57 7.11 5.06
CA ASN A 3 19.36 7.17 4.26
C ASN A 3 18.31 6.19 4.81
N PHE A 4 17.11 6.69 5.15
CA PHE A 4 15.97 5.89 5.60
C PHE A 4 15.35 5.01 4.50
N ASN A 5 15.95 4.93 3.30
CA ASN A 5 15.41 4.17 2.18
C ASN A 5 15.18 2.68 2.49
N HIS A 6 16.06 2.02 3.25
CA HIS A 6 15.86 0.62 3.64
C HIS A 6 14.63 0.44 4.54
N GLU A 7 14.45 1.32 5.53
CA GLU A 7 13.26 1.34 6.39
C GLU A 7 11.99 1.57 5.57
N ARG A 8 12.01 2.54 4.65
CA ARG A 8 10.88 2.86 3.77
C ARG A 8 10.51 1.69 2.87
N ILE A 9 11.48 0.97 2.30
CA ILE A 9 11.23 -0.25 1.54
C ILE A 9 10.55 -1.31 2.42
N GLY A 10 11.03 -1.48 3.66
CA GLY A 10 10.39 -2.36 4.64
C GLY A 10 8.92 -1.98 4.94
N ILE A 11 8.63 -0.68 5.07
CA ILE A 11 7.25 -0.17 5.24
C ILE A 11 6.41 -0.45 3.99
N ILE A 12 6.93 -0.17 2.79
CA ILE A 12 6.24 -0.42 1.52
C ILE A 12 5.83 -1.90 1.41
N ILE A 13 6.77 -2.81 1.65
CA ILE A 13 6.51 -4.25 1.57
C ILE A 13 5.39 -4.64 2.55
N GLN A 14 5.46 -4.17 3.80
CA GLN A 14 4.45 -4.46 4.81
C GLN A 14 3.07 -3.92 4.42
N CYS A 15 2.96 -2.64 4.02
CA CYS A 15 1.71 -2.04 3.57
C CYS A 15 1.06 -2.80 2.42
N LEU A 16 1.84 -3.19 1.41
CA LEU A 16 1.32 -3.93 0.26
C LEU A 16 0.90 -5.36 0.64
N ARG A 17 1.64 -6.02 1.55
CA ARG A 17 1.24 -7.32 2.09
C ARG A 17 -0.05 -7.22 2.91
N PHE A 18 -0.20 -6.22 3.77
CA PHE A 18 -1.43 -6.02 4.53
C PHE A 18 -2.62 -5.65 3.65
N SER A 19 -2.40 -4.85 2.61
CA SER A 19 -3.43 -4.56 1.59
C SER A 19 -3.94 -5.85 0.94
N ARG A 20 -3.04 -6.77 0.60
CA ARG A 20 -3.39 -8.11 0.08
C ARG A 20 -4.15 -8.95 1.09
N VAL A 21 -3.78 -8.91 2.38
CA VAL A 21 -4.55 -9.58 3.44
C VAL A 21 -5.97 -9.02 3.55
N CYS A 22 -6.13 -7.69 3.57
CA CYS A 22 -7.44 -7.05 3.54
C CYS A 22 -8.28 -7.50 2.35
N TYR A 23 -7.67 -7.56 1.16
CA TYR A 23 -8.33 -8.04 -0.06
C TYR A 23 -8.74 -9.51 0.03
N GLU A 24 -7.82 -10.40 0.41
CA GLU A 24 -8.06 -11.84 0.52
C GLU A 24 -9.18 -12.16 1.51
N GLU A 25 -9.13 -11.56 2.71
CA GLU A 25 -10.17 -11.73 3.73
C GLU A 25 -11.53 -11.20 3.24
N SER A 26 -11.53 -10.09 2.50
CA SER A 26 -12.75 -9.53 1.89
C SER A 26 -13.36 -10.46 0.85
N VAL A 27 -12.55 -11.04 -0.05
CA VAL A 27 -13.01 -12.01 -1.05
C VAL A 27 -13.59 -13.25 -0.37
N LYS A 28 -12.91 -13.80 0.64
CA LYS A 28 -13.39 -14.95 1.42
C LYS A 28 -14.72 -14.65 2.10
N TYR A 29 -14.82 -13.50 2.78
CA TYR A 29 -16.04 -13.09 3.47
C TYR A 29 -17.20 -12.86 2.48
N ALA A 30 -16.93 -12.18 1.37
CA ALA A 30 -17.94 -11.88 0.35
C ALA A 30 -18.54 -13.15 -0.29
N ASN A 31 -17.76 -14.23 -0.37
CA ASN A 31 -18.21 -15.53 -0.90
C ASN A 31 -18.94 -16.41 0.14
N LYS A 32 -18.85 -16.08 1.43
CA LYS A 32 -19.52 -16.80 2.52
C LYS A 32 -20.80 -16.11 2.99
N ARG A 33 -20.77 -14.79 3.16
CA ARG A 33 -21.89 -14.03 3.73
C ARG A 33 -23.01 -13.85 2.71
N ARG A 34 -24.25 -14.10 3.13
CA ARG A 34 -25.46 -13.84 2.33
C ARG A 34 -26.26 -12.67 2.87
N THR A 35 -26.81 -11.86 1.97
CA THR A 35 -27.77 -10.79 2.24
C THR A 35 -28.74 -10.69 1.07
N PHE A 36 -30.02 -10.42 1.35
CA PHE A 36 -31.05 -10.30 0.32
C PHE A 36 -31.06 -11.52 -0.64
N GLY A 37 -31.01 -12.73 -0.09
CA GLY A 37 -31.07 -14.00 -0.84
C GLY A 37 -29.78 -14.44 -1.55
N LYS A 38 -28.78 -13.57 -1.73
CA LYS A 38 -27.53 -13.86 -2.48
C LYS A 38 -26.28 -13.66 -1.65
N LYS A 39 -25.16 -14.24 -2.08
CA LYS A 39 -23.84 -13.96 -1.48
C LYS A 39 -23.49 -12.49 -1.67
N LEU A 40 -22.69 -11.94 -0.76
CA LEU A 40 -22.25 -10.54 -0.87
C LEU A 40 -21.53 -10.28 -2.21
N TYR A 41 -20.69 -11.20 -2.66
CA TYR A 41 -19.99 -11.11 -3.95
C TYR A 41 -20.93 -10.95 -5.16
N GLU A 42 -22.18 -11.42 -5.07
CA GLU A 42 -23.15 -11.32 -6.15
C GLU A 42 -23.73 -9.91 -6.31
N HIS A 43 -23.52 -9.01 -5.33
CA HIS A 43 -23.87 -7.60 -5.45
C HIS A 43 -22.78 -6.83 -6.24
N PRO A 44 -23.13 -6.12 -7.33
CA PRO A 44 -22.16 -5.41 -8.16
C PRO A 44 -21.28 -4.43 -7.38
N VAL A 45 -21.84 -3.73 -6.38
CA VAL A 45 -21.10 -2.77 -5.55
C VAL A 45 -19.97 -3.43 -4.75
N ILE A 46 -20.13 -4.70 -4.35
CA ILE A 46 -19.07 -5.44 -3.64
C ILE A 46 -17.95 -5.80 -4.63
N ARG A 47 -18.29 -6.24 -5.85
CA ARG A 47 -17.28 -6.51 -6.88
C ARG A 47 -16.52 -5.26 -7.29
N LEU A 48 -17.19 -4.11 -7.35
CA LEU A 48 -16.54 -2.82 -7.61
C LEU A 48 -15.49 -2.48 -6.55
N LYS A 49 -15.82 -2.67 -5.26
CA LYS A 49 -14.87 -2.48 -4.15
C LYS A 49 -13.65 -3.39 -4.29
N LEU A 50 -13.88 -4.69 -4.51
CA LEU A 50 -12.82 -5.68 -4.70
C LEU A 50 -11.93 -5.32 -5.91
N ALA A 51 -12.52 -4.91 -7.03
CA ALA A 51 -11.77 -4.48 -8.21
C ALA A 51 -10.89 -3.24 -7.93
N HIS A 52 -11.41 -2.25 -7.20
CA HIS A 52 -10.62 -1.08 -6.81
C HIS A 52 -9.50 -1.38 -5.80
N MET A 53 -9.69 -2.36 -4.92
CA MET A 53 -8.61 -2.85 -4.05
C MET A 53 -7.52 -3.52 -4.89
N ALA A 54 -7.92 -4.48 -5.74
CA ALA A 54 -7.00 -5.23 -6.58
C ALA A 54 -6.17 -4.31 -7.50
N ARG A 55 -6.80 -3.37 -8.21
CA ARG A 55 -6.07 -2.48 -9.13
C ARG A 55 -5.00 -1.64 -8.42
N GLN A 56 -5.27 -1.16 -7.20
CA GLN A 56 -4.32 -0.31 -6.46
C GLN A 56 -3.17 -1.13 -5.88
N ILE A 57 -3.48 -2.32 -5.38
CA ILE A 57 -2.49 -3.28 -4.91
C ILE A 57 -1.54 -3.64 -6.04
N GLU A 58 -2.06 -4.06 -7.19
CA GLU A 58 -1.23 -4.54 -8.29
C GLU A 58 -0.41 -3.42 -8.94
N ALA A 59 -0.97 -2.21 -9.07
CA ALA A 59 -0.20 -1.05 -9.53
C ALA A 59 0.97 -0.72 -8.60
N SER A 60 0.72 -0.71 -7.28
CA SER A 60 1.76 -0.41 -6.28
C SER A 60 2.78 -1.53 -6.14
N TYR A 61 2.35 -2.79 -6.30
CA TYR A 61 3.24 -3.96 -6.27
C TYR A 61 4.14 -3.99 -7.51
N ALA A 62 3.63 -3.70 -8.70
CA ALA A 62 4.44 -3.58 -9.91
C ALA A 62 5.51 -2.49 -9.79
N TRP A 63 5.15 -1.34 -9.17
CA TRP A 63 6.12 -0.28 -8.87
C TRP A 63 7.20 -0.77 -7.88
N LEU A 64 6.82 -1.48 -6.81
CA LEU A 64 7.79 -2.09 -5.88
C LEU A 64 8.76 -3.03 -6.62
N GLU A 65 8.24 -3.99 -7.40
CA GLU A 65 9.06 -4.96 -8.13
C GLU A 65 10.06 -4.24 -9.07
N ASN A 66 9.60 -3.20 -9.77
CA ASN A 66 10.46 -2.39 -10.61
C ASN A 66 11.57 -1.67 -9.81
N LEU A 67 11.25 -1.11 -8.65
CA LEU A 67 12.27 -0.48 -7.78
C LEU A 67 13.29 -1.48 -7.26
N ILE A 68 12.85 -2.65 -6.81
CA ILE A 68 13.75 -3.70 -6.33
C ILE A 68 14.67 -4.17 -7.46
N PHE A 69 14.13 -4.38 -8.65
CA PHE A 69 14.94 -4.72 -9.82
C PHE A 69 16.00 -3.66 -10.11
N GLN A 70 15.64 -2.36 -10.11
CA GLN A 70 16.61 -1.29 -10.33
C GLN A 70 17.69 -1.24 -9.23
N CYS A 71 17.31 -1.41 -7.95
CA CYS A 71 18.27 -1.51 -6.85
C CYS A 71 19.27 -2.65 -7.05
N GLN A 72 18.86 -3.78 -7.61
CA GLN A 72 19.74 -4.92 -7.91
C GLN A 72 20.68 -4.67 -9.10
N LYS A 73 20.35 -3.73 -9.98
CA LYS A 73 21.14 -3.40 -11.18
C LYS A 73 22.10 -2.24 -10.99
N MET A 74 21.97 -1.50 -9.88
CA MET A 74 22.81 -0.35 -9.54
C MET A 74 23.71 -0.67 -8.35
N GLY A 75 24.87 -0.01 -8.26
CA GLY A 75 25.64 -0.01 -7.02
C GLY A 75 24.87 0.67 -5.89
N GLU A 76 25.16 0.32 -4.63
CA GLU A 76 24.43 0.85 -3.47
C GLU A 76 24.36 2.39 -3.45
N THR A 77 25.51 3.06 -3.65
CA THR A 77 25.59 4.52 -3.68
C THR A 77 24.78 5.13 -4.83
N GLU A 78 24.78 4.49 -6.00
CA GLU A 78 24.02 4.94 -7.16
C GLU A 78 22.51 4.77 -6.93
N ALA A 79 22.08 3.62 -6.41
CA ALA A 79 20.69 3.35 -6.07
C ALA A 79 20.17 4.35 -5.03
N MET A 80 20.95 4.65 -3.98
CA MET A 80 20.61 5.65 -2.97
C MET A 80 20.40 7.04 -3.58
N LEU A 81 21.22 7.44 -4.55
CA LEU A 81 21.14 8.73 -5.21
C LEU A 81 19.94 8.81 -6.16
N LYS A 82 19.78 7.81 -7.03
CA LYS A 82 18.79 7.83 -8.13
C LYS A 82 17.38 7.46 -7.69
N LEU A 83 17.24 6.52 -6.75
CA LEU A 83 15.94 5.92 -6.41
C LEU A 83 15.31 6.50 -5.15
N GLY A 84 15.99 7.37 -4.41
CA GLY A 84 15.45 7.96 -3.18
C GLY A 84 14.11 8.68 -3.37
N GLY A 85 13.93 9.38 -4.50
CA GLY A 85 12.66 10.03 -4.82
C GLY A 85 11.54 9.04 -5.10
N ALA A 86 11.83 8.00 -5.87
CA ALA A 86 10.85 6.98 -6.23
C ALA A 86 10.47 6.09 -5.03
N ILE A 87 11.43 5.78 -4.14
CA ILE A 87 11.16 5.06 -2.88
C ILE A 87 10.27 5.90 -1.96
N ALA A 88 10.52 7.21 -1.84
CA ALA A 88 9.66 8.10 -1.07
C ALA A 88 8.22 8.15 -1.65
N GLY A 89 8.09 8.31 -2.96
CA GLY A 89 6.79 8.31 -3.64
C GLY A 89 6.02 7.00 -3.43
N LEU A 90 6.69 5.86 -3.58
CA LEU A 90 6.06 4.56 -3.35
C LEU A 90 5.71 4.33 -1.88
N LYS A 91 6.49 4.86 -0.93
CA LYS A 91 6.14 4.82 0.50
C LYS A 91 4.77 5.46 0.71
N ALA A 92 4.57 6.70 0.24
CA ALA A 92 3.28 7.37 0.34
C ALA A 92 2.16 6.61 -0.38
N GLN A 93 2.39 6.15 -1.61
CA GLN A 93 1.40 5.39 -2.37
C GLN A 93 0.99 4.08 -1.67
N SER A 94 1.95 3.38 -1.05
CA SER A 94 1.70 2.11 -0.36
C SER A 94 0.84 2.28 0.90
N THR A 95 1.03 3.37 1.65
CA THR A 95 0.24 3.64 2.87
C THR A 95 -1.17 4.10 2.54
N VAL A 96 -1.35 4.93 1.50
CA VAL A 96 -2.67 5.28 0.95
C VAL A 96 -3.41 4.04 0.44
N THR A 97 -2.70 3.14 -0.25
CA THR A 97 -3.27 1.86 -0.71
C THR A 97 -3.71 0.99 0.46
N PHE A 98 -2.89 0.91 1.51
CA PHE A 98 -3.22 0.14 2.71
C PHE A 98 -4.44 0.71 3.43
N GLU A 99 -4.49 2.03 3.64
CA GLU A 99 -5.65 2.71 4.22
C GLU A 99 -6.94 2.43 3.42
N PHE A 100 -6.87 2.59 2.10
CA PHE A 100 -7.99 2.30 1.22
C PHE A 100 -8.48 0.85 1.37
N CYS A 101 -7.56 -0.11 1.30
CA CYS A 101 -7.90 -1.53 1.40
C CYS A 101 -8.45 -1.90 2.78
N ALA A 102 -7.90 -1.35 3.86
CA ALA A 102 -8.39 -1.58 5.21
C ALA A 102 -9.81 -1.01 5.39
N ARG A 103 -10.07 0.20 4.88
CA ARG A 103 -11.39 0.82 4.91
C ARG A 103 -12.43 0.05 4.11
N GLU A 104 -12.11 -0.37 2.89
CA GLU A 104 -13.05 -1.15 2.07
C GLU A 104 -13.29 -2.55 2.66
N ALA A 105 -12.27 -3.19 3.22
CA ALA A 105 -12.42 -4.45 3.93
C ALA A 105 -13.34 -4.30 5.15
N SER A 106 -13.16 -3.23 5.94
CA SER A 106 -14.04 -2.92 7.07
C SER A 106 -15.50 -2.80 6.62
N GLN A 107 -15.74 -2.08 5.52
CA GLN A 107 -17.09 -1.92 4.95
C GLN A 107 -17.69 -3.26 4.47
N ILE A 108 -16.90 -4.13 3.85
CA ILE A 108 -17.36 -5.46 3.38
C ILE A 108 -17.72 -6.38 4.56
N PHE A 109 -16.96 -6.31 5.66
CA PHE A 109 -17.21 -7.08 6.88
C PHE A 109 -18.37 -6.53 7.73
N GLY A 110 -18.74 -5.25 7.54
CA GLY A 110 -19.79 -4.59 8.32
C GLY A 110 -19.46 -4.60 9.81
N GLY A 111 -20.44 -4.85 10.68
CA GLY A 111 -20.23 -4.84 12.14
C GLY A 111 -19.12 -5.78 12.65
N LEU A 112 -18.77 -6.83 11.90
CA LEU A 112 -17.67 -7.72 12.29
C LEU A 112 -16.29 -7.03 12.24
N SER A 113 -16.13 -5.94 11.50
CA SER A 113 -14.87 -5.20 11.44
C SER A 113 -14.53 -4.46 12.74
N TYR A 114 -15.48 -4.33 13.67
CA TYR A 114 -15.26 -3.79 15.02
C TYR A 114 -14.88 -4.87 16.04
N SER A 115 -14.96 -6.15 15.66
CA SER A 115 -14.69 -7.26 16.57
C SER A 115 -13.19 -7.60 16.54
N ARG A 116 -12.50 -7.44 17.68
CA ARG A 116 -11.06 -7.74 17.85
C ARG A 116 -10.68 -9.22 17.69
N GLY A 117 -11.65 -10.11 17.47
CA GLY A 117 -11.43 -11.54 17.34
C GLY A 117 -12.35 -12.18 16.29
N GLY A 118 -12.32 -13.51 16.23
CA GLY A 118 -13.15 -14.28 15.31
C GLY A 118 -12.91 -13.91 13.84
N GLN A 119 -13.97 -13.96 13.04
CA GLN A 119 -13.87 -13.83 11.58
C GLN A 119 -13.40 -12.44 11.13
N GLY A 120 -13.70 -11.37 11.88
CA GLY A 120 -13.33 -9.98 11.53
C GLY A 120 -12.02 -9.47 12.13
N GLY A 121 -11.42 -10.22 13.07
CA GLY A 121 -10.29 -9.72 13.88
C GLY A 121 -9.06 -9.30 13.09
N LYS A 122 -8.77 -9.93 11.94
CA LYS A 122 -7.68 -9.50 11.06
C LYS A 122 -7.95 -8.12 10.46
N VAL A 123 -9.17 -7.88 9.98
CA VAL A 123 -9.57 -6.61 9.37
C VAL A 123 -9.60 -5.50 10.41
N GLU A 124 -10.16 -5.77 11.60
CA GLU A 124 -10.16 -4.84 12.73
C GLU A 124 -8.74 -4.38 13.08
N ARG A 125 -7.83 -5.34 13.26
CA ARG A 125 -6.45 -5.04 13.64
C ARG A 125 -5.76 -4.21 12.57
N LEU A 126 -5.83 -4.65 11.31
CA LEU A 126 -5.18 -3.94 10.21
C LEU A 126 -5.74 -2.52 10.02
N TYR A 127 -7.03 -2.30 10.26
CA TYR A 127 -7.64 -0.97 10.21
C TYR A 127 -7.02 -0.03 11.27
N ARG A 128 -6.76 -0.53 12.49
CA ARG A 128 -6.07 0.27 13.52
C ARG A 128 -4.60 0.52 13.18
N ASP A 129 -3.95 -0.45 12.55
CA ASP A 129 -2.51 -0.40 12.28
C ASP A 129 -2.13 0.57 11.14
N VAL A 130 -3.09 0.99 10.29
CA VAL A 130 -2.83 1.89 9.13
C VAL A 130 -1.93 3.08 9.48
N ARG A 131 -2.25 3.83 10.54
CA ARG A 131 -1.50 5.03 10.90
C ARG A 131 -0.11 4.72 11.46
N ALA A 132 0.10 3.53 12.02
CA ALA A 132 1.41 3.07 12.45
C ALA A 132 2.37 2.84 11.28
N TYR A 133 1.89 2.81 10.03
CA TYR A 133 2.72 2.76 8.82
C TYR A 133 2.71 4.06 8.02
N ALA A 134 1.60 4.80 8.04
CA ALA A 134 1.49 6.07 7.33
C ALA A 134 2.43 7.15 7.89
N ILE A 135 2.75 7.11 9.19
CA ILE A 135 3.51 8.15 9.90
C ILE A 135 5.04 7.89 9.94
N PRO A 136 5.55 6.72 10.40
CA PRO A 136 7.00 6.50 10.47
C PRO A 136 7.64 6.39 9.08
N GLY A 137 8.96 6.54 9.01
CA GLY A 137 9.71 6.71 7.76
C GLY A 137 9.42 8.04 7.02
N GLY A 138 8.57 8.89 7.60
CA GLY A 138 8.08 10.18 7.09
C GLY A 138 6.61 10.11 6.66
N SER A 139 5.79 11.10 7.03
CA SER A 139 4.36 11.13 6.64
C SER A 139 4.18 11.20 5.12
N GLU A 140 2.97 10.93 4.64
CA GLU A 140 2.64 10.93 3.21
C GLU A 140 2.99 12.26 2.54
N GLU A 141 2.67 13.39 3.18
CA GLU A 141 2.96 14.74 2.66
C GLU A 141 4.46 14.98 2.56
N ILE A 142 5.21 14.60 3.61
CA ILE A 142 6.67 14.73 3.64
C ILE A 142 7.33 13.83 2.61
N MET A 143 6.78 12.63 2.37
CA MET A 143 7.29 11.71 1.36
C MET A 143 6.99 12.15 -0.06
N LEU A 144 5.82 12.75 -0.32
CA LEU A 144 5.50 13.32 -1.63
C LEU A 144 6.39 14.54 -1.94
N ASP A 145 6.60 15.42 -0.97
CA ASP A 145 7.55 16.54 -1.11
C ASP A 145 8.99 16.04 -1.31
N LEU A 146 9.44 15.06 -0.51
CA LEU A 146 10.76 14.46 -0.67
C LEU A 146 10.91 13.80 -2.05
N SER A 147 9.87 13.13 -2.54
CA SER A 147 9.86 12.46 -3.83
C SER A 147 10.22 13.43 -4.95
N ILE A 148 9.49 14.54 -5.04
CA ILE A 148 9.73 15.52 -6.11
C ILE A 148 11.07 16.24 -5.94
N ARG A 149 11.47 16.59 -4.70
CA ARG A 149 12.76 17.25 -4.47
C ARG A 149 13.95 16.37 -4.88
N GLN A 150 13.90 15.07 -4.61
CA GLN A 150 14.95 14.15 -5.04
C GLN A 150 14.94 13.95 -6.55
N SER A 151 13.77 13.78 -7.18
CA SER A 151 13.68 13.66 -8.65
C SER A 151 14.25 14.89 -9.36
N MET A 152 13.96 16.09 -8.87
CA MET A 152 14.52 17.33 -9.41
C MET A 152 16.04 17.44 -9.22
N ARG A 153 16.57 16.96 -8.09
CA ARG A 153 18.02 16.93 -7.85
C ARG A 153 18.71 15.98 -8.82
N VAL A 154 18.16 14.79 -9.04
CA VAL A 154 18.69 13.80 -9.98
C VAL A 154 18.61 14.34 -11.41
N HIS A 155 17.48 14.94 -11.81
CA HIS A 155 17.33 15.62 -13.11
C HIS A 155 18.43 16.66 -13.35
N LYS A 156 18.65 17.57 -12.39
CA LYS A 156 19.68 18.62 -12.50
C LYS A 156 21.10 18.04 -12.58
N ALA A 157 21.37 16.97 -11.83
CA ALA A 157 22.71 16.38 -11.77
C ALA A 157 23.05 15.52 -12.99
N LEU A 158 22.06 14.83 -13.57
CA LEU A 158 22.27 13.77 -14.57
C LEU A 158 21.55 14.02 -15.91
N GLY A 159 20.81 15.12 -16.06
CA GLY A 159 20.05 15.43 -17.27
C GLY A 159 18.90 14.45 -17.58
N MET A 160 18.48 13.64 -16.62
CA MET A 160 17.43 12.62 -16.81
C MET A 160 16.07 13.27 -17.05
N LYS A 161 15.29 12.84 -18.04
CA LYS A 161 13.93 13.34 -18.25
C LYS A 161 13.03 13.00 -17.04
N LEU A 162 12.19 13.96 -16.64
CA LEU A 162 11.17 13.80 -15.59
C LEU A 162 10.01 12.93 -16.06
#